data_AF-A0A9E0P371-F1
#
_entry.id   AF-A0A9E0P371-F1
#
_cell.length_a   1.000
_cell.length_b   1.000
_cell.length_c   1.000
_cell.angle_alpha   90.00
_cell.angle_beta   90.00
_cell.angle_gamma   90.00
#
_symmetry.space_group_name_H-M   'P 1'
#
loop_
_entity.id
_entity.type
_entity.pdbx_description
1 polymer ?
#
loop_
_entity_poly.entity_id
_entity_poly.type
_entity_poly.pdbx_seq_one_letter_code
_entity_poly.pdbx_strand_id
1 'polypeptide(L)'
;GASGALLLALSALCESGRSVLLPDPTYPCNRHLVSLTGAEPVGIAVDAGTRYQLSAQHVDAHWRADTVAAMIASPSNPTGTLITPPALAALHDAVRRHGGTLIVDEIYHGLTYGVDAPTALALGDDIVVINSFSKYFQMTGWRLGWLVMPPALAEAVERLAQNVFLAPSTPAQYAALAAFRPETLAVLEQRRAEFRRRRDTLMSLLAPLGFAFATEPDGAFYLYADVSALTDDSFAFCERLLSQAHVAITPGRDFGSHEPERYVRIAYTTDCRRLEEAAGRIASVL
;
A
#
# COMPACT_ATOMS: atom_id res chain seq x y z
N GLY A 1 -12.96 -5.78 6.45
CA GLY A 1 -11.81 -5.76 5.50
C GLY A 1 -10.89 -4.61 5.86
N ALA A 2 -9.62 -4.60 5.40
CA ALA A 2 -8.60 -3.62 5.82
C ALA A 2 -9.07 -2.15 5.82
N SER A 3 -9.82 -1.69 4.81
CA SER A 3 -10.33 -0.30 4.78
C SER A 3 -11.22 0.04 5.97
N GLY A 4 -12.00 -0.92 6.48
CA GLY A 4 -12.78 -0.73 7.70
C GLY A 4 -11.91 -0.68 8.96
N ALA A 5 -10.84 -1.48 9.01
CA ALA A 5 -9.86 -1.43 10.10
C ALA A 5 -9.11 -0.09 10.12
N LEU A 6 -8.67 0.42 8.97
CA LEU A 6 -8.06 1.74 8.84
C LEU A 6 -9.01 2.85 9.29
N LEU A 7 -10.27 2.81 8.87
CA LEU A 7 -11.28 3.78 9.31
C LEU A 7 -11.43 3.79 10.84
N LEU A 8 -11.53 2.61 11.46
CA LEU A 8 -11.66 2.48 12.91
C LEU A 8 -10.41 2.99 13.65
N ALA A 9 -9.21 2.60 13.19
CA ALA A 9 -7.96 3.04 13.77
C ALA A 9 -7.78 4.56 13.69
N LEU A 10 -8.00 5.14 12.51
CA LEU A 10 -7.91 6.58 12.33
C LEU A 10 -8.97 7.33 13.14
N SER A 11 -10.21 6.84 13.19
CA SER A 11 -11.27 7.47 13.99
C SER A 11 -11.03 7.39 15.50
N ALA A 12 -10.24 6.42 15.97
CA ALA A 12 -9.85 6.32 17.37
C ALA A 12 -8.64 7.20 17.74
N LEU A 13 -7.79 7.52 16.76
CA LEU A 13 -6.53 8.26 16.95
C LEU A 13 -6.62 9.74 16.58
N CYS A 14 -7.52 10.08 15.66
CA CYS A 14 -7.57 11.39 15.02
C CYS A 14 -8.86 12.14 15.38
N GLU A 15 -8.73 13.46 15.41
CA GLU A 15 -9.82 14.42 15.60
C GLU A 15 -9.50 15.69 14.80
N SER A 16 -10.46 16.62 14.74
CA SER A 16 -10.24 17.91 14.07
C SER A 16 -9.08 18.68 14.70
N GLY A 17 -8.24 19.27 13.84
CA GLY A 17 -7.04 20.00 14.27
C GLY A 17 -5.84 19.10 14.58
N ARG A 18 -5.92 17.79 14.31
CA ARG A 18 -4.76 16.88 14.31
C ARG A 18 -4.27 16.62 12.90
N SER A 19 -3.07 16.06 12.79
CA SER A 19 -2.46 15.65 11.52
C SER A 19 -1.85 14.26 11.55
N VAL A 20 -1.77 13.64 10.36
CA VAL A 20 -1.16 12.33 10.15
C VAL A 20 -0.14 12.42 9.02
N LEU A 21 1.11 12.01 9.29
CA LEU A 21 2.15 11.94 8.26
C LEU A 21 1.93 10.71 7.37
N LEU A 22 2.06 10.91 6.05
CA LEU A 22 1.95 9.87 5.03
C LEU A 22 3.10 10.01 4.04
N PRO A 23 3.65 8.92 3.47
CA PRO A 23 4.51 9.07 2.29
C PRO A 23 3.70 9.62 1.11
N ASP A 24 4.33 10.39 0.24
CA ASP A 24 3.83 10.83 -1.06
C ASP A 24 4.84 10.34 -2.11
N PRO A 25 4.52 9.25 -2.86
CA PRO A 25 3.19 8.65 -3.06
C PRO A 25 2.73 7.64 -1.98
N THR A 26 1.41 7.44 -1.87
CA THR A 26 0.77 6.40 -1.02
C THR A 26 -0.54 5.87 -1.63
N TYR A 27 -1.17 4.90 -0.97
CA TYR A 27 -2.46 4.37 -1.39
C TYR A 27 -3.51 5.50 -1.41
N PRO A 28 -4.26 5.71 -2.51
CA PRO A 28 -5.07 6.92 -2.68
C PRO A 28 -6.08 7.16 -1.56
N CYS A 29 -6.64 6.10 -0.98
CA CYS A 29 -7.65 6.23 0.07
C CYS A 29 -7.07 6.69 1.41
N ASN A 30 -5.76 6.58 1.66
CA ASN A 30 -5.15 6.90 2.95
C ASN A 30 -5.41 8.34 3.36
N ARG A 31 -5.08 9.31 2.48
CA ARG A 31 -5.34 10.74 2.72
C ARG A 31 -6.82 11.06 2.93
N HIS A 32 -7.70 10.37 2.21
CA HIS A 32 -9.14 10.58 2.31
C HIS A 32 -9.70 10.00 3.62
N LEU A 33 -9.20 8.85 4.08
CA LEU A 33 -9.57 8.27 5.37
C LEU A 33 -9.12 9.16 6.54
N VAL A 34 -7.93 9.76 6.45
CA VAL A 34 -7.49 10.77 7.44
C VAL A 34 -8.43 11.97 7.41
N SER A 35 -8.70 12.53 6.22
CA SER A 35 -9.60 13.69 6.07
C SER A 35 -11.02 13.44 6.59
N LEU A 36 -11.54 12.21 6.47
CA LEU A 36 -12.86 11.83 6.99
C LEU A 36 -12.98 11.96 8.51
N THR A 37 -11.87 11.92 9.25
CA THR A 37 -11.85 12.14 10.71
C THR A 37 -11.79 13.61 11.10
N GLY A 38 -11.66 14.52 10.12
CA GLY A 38 -11.38 15.94 10.33
C GLY A 38 -9.91 16.28 10.54
N ALA A 39 -9.01 15.29 10.56
CA ALA A 39 -7.57 15.49 10.61
C ALA A 39 -6.96 15.81 9.24
N GLU A 40 -5.80 16.47 9.24
CA GLU A 40 -5.04 16.82 8.06
C GLU A 40 -4.11 15.67 7.63
N PRO A 41 -4.24 15.13 6.40
CA PRO A 41 -3.22 14.26 5.82
C PRO A 41 -2.02 15.08 5.36
N VAL A 42 -0.87 14.89 5.98
CA VAL A 42 0.38 15.58 5.62
C VAL A 42 1.22 14.62 4.77
N GLY A 43 1.17 14.83 3.44
CA GLY A 43 1.98 14.06 2.48
C GLY A 43 3.44 14.51 2.50
N ILE A 44 4.35 13.56 2.74
CA ILE A 44 5.80 13.78 2.77
C ILE A 44 6.39 13.19 1.51
N ALA A 45 6.96 14.05 0.67
CA ALA A 45 7.66 13.65 -0.55
C ALA A 45 8.74 12.60 -0.23
N VAL A 46 8.65 11.46 -0.88
CA VAL A 46 9.63 10.37 -0.81
C VAL A 46 10.05 9.96 -2.21
N ASP A 47 11.28 9.50 -2.35
CA ASP A 47 11.88 9.21 -3.64
C ASP A 47 12.58 7.84 -3.64
N ALA A 48 13.24 7.53 -4.76
CA ALA A 48 14.01 6.30 -4.90
C ALA A 48 15.11 6.12 -3.83
N GLY A 49 15.69 7.22 -3.33
CA GLY A 49 16.71 7.22 -2.28
C GLY A 49 16.21 6.67 -0.95
N THR A 50 14.92 6.88 -0.63
CA THR A 50 14.25 6.25 0.52
C THR A 50 13.39 5.06 0.13
N ARG A 51 13.54 4.54 -1.10
CA ARG A 51 12.70 3.48 -1.68
C ARG A 51 11.20 3.82 -1.63
N TYR A 52 10.85 5.10 -1.78
CA TYR A 52 9.50 5.63 -1.66
C TYR A 52 8.83 5.29 -0.32
N GLN A 53 9.62 5.26 0.75
CA GLN A 53 9.14 4.98 2.11
C GLN A 53 9.45 6.15 3.04
N LEU A 54 8.60 6.32 4.06
CA LEU A 54 8.84 7.30 5.12
C LEU A 54 10.03 6.85 5.98
N SER A 55 10.92 7.78 6.31
CA SER A 55 12.10 7.52 7.13
C SER A 55 11.98 8.18 8.50
N ALA A 56 12.83 7.77 9.45
CA ALA A 56 12.96 8.46 10.75
C ALA A 56 13.28 9.96 10.58
N GLN A 57 14.15 10.31 9.63
CA GLN A 57 14.50 11.70 9.33
C GLN A 57 13.30 12.49 8.79
N HIS A 58 12.46 11.87 7.95
CA HIS A 58 11.24 12.50 7.48
C HIS A 58 10.28 12.79 8.64
N VAL A 59 10.11 11.85 9.56
CA VAL A 59 9.31 12.03 10.78
C VAL A 59 9.88 13.18 11.60
N ASP A 60 11.16 13.14 11.96
CA ASP A 60 11.79 14.17 12.80
C ASP A 60 11.73 15.57 12.17
N ALA A 61 11.82 15.68 10.85
CA ALA A 61 11.77 16.97 10.14
C ALA A 61 10.36 17.55 9.99
N HIS A 62 9.32 16.71 9.97
CA HIS A 62 7.95 17.13 9.65
C HIS A 62 6.96 16.92 10.80
N TRP A 63 7.39 16.34 11.92
CA TRP A 63 6.53 16.21 13.08
C TRP A 63 6.15 17.59 13.64
N ARG A 64 4.86 17.82 13.79
CA ARG A 64 4.30 19.07 14.33
C ARG A 64 3.66 18.81 15.69
N ALA A 65 3.37 19.87 16.43
CA ALA A 65 2.67 19.77 17.72
C ALA A 65 1.28 19.12 17.61
N ASP A 66 0.65 19.21 16.43
CA ASP A 66 -0.66 18.63 16.14
C ASP A 66 -0.59 17.24 15.48
N THR A 67 0.62 16.74 15.17
CA THR A 67 0.79 15.42 14.56
C THR A 67 0.58 14.33 15.61
N VAL A 68 -0.29 13.37 15.29
CA VAL A 68 -0.65 12.27 16.21
C VAL A 68 -0.20 10.90 15.71
N ALA A 69 0.03 10.76 14.42
CA ALA A 69 0.42 9.49 13.83
C ALA A 69 1.28 9.65 12.56
N ALA A 70 2.04 8.61 12.26
CA ALA A 70 2.58 8.36 10.93
C ALA A 70 1.97 7.06 10.40
N MET A 71 1.50 7.06 9.15
CA MET A 71 0.90 5.89 8.52
C MET A 71 1.66 5.50 7.25
N ILE A 72 2.05 4.22 7.19
CA ILE A 72 2.84 3.64 6.11
C ILE A 72 2.21 2.32 5.63
N ALA A 73 2.65 1.84 4.46
CA ALA A 73 2.34 0.50 3.97
C ALA A 73 3.63 -0.21 3.56
N SER A 74 3.78 -1.47 3.97
CA SER A 74 4.96 -2.28 3.67
C SER A 74 4.55 -3.76 3.51
N PRO A 75 4.61 -4.34 2.30
CA PRO A 75 4.89 -3.71 1.02
C PRO A 75 3.91 -2.59 0.63
N SER A 76 4.40 -1.58 -0.09
CA SER A 76 3.63 -0.38 -0.44
C SER A 76 2.78 -0.52 -1.71
N ASN A 77 1.66 0.20 -1.75
CA ASN A 77 0.95 0.59 -2.97
C ASN A 77 1.06 2.11 -3.06
N PRO A 78 1.68 2.67 -4.12
CA PRO A 78 1.84 2.06 -5.45
C PRO A 78 3.19 1.39 -5.76
N THR A 79 4.20 1.53 -4.91
CA THR A 79 5.60 1.30 -5.31
C THR A 79 6.04 -0.16 -5.22
N GLY A 80 5.34 -0.99 -4.45
CA GLY A 80 5.72 -2.37 -4.17
C GLY A 80 6.99 -2.51 -3.32
N THR A 81 7.53 -1.41 -2.80
CA THR A 81 8.72 -1.41 -1.96
C THR A 81 8.40 -1.83 -0.54
N LEU A 82 9.37 -2.45 0.12
CA LEU A 82 9.30 -2.89 1.51
C LEU A 82 10.29 -2.09 2.38
N ILE A 83 9.86 -1.73 3.59
CA ILE A 83 10.73 -1.11 4.59
C ILE A 83 11.55 -2.21 5.25
N THR A 84 12.87 -2.03 5.30
CA THR A 84 13.75 -3.01 5.96
C THR A 84 13.52 -3.01 7.48
N PRO A 85 13.73 -4.14 8.19
CA PRO A 85 13.51 -4.19 9.62
C PRO A 85 14.29 -3.11 10.42
N PRO A 86 15.57 -2.81 10.12
CA PRO A 86 16.28 -1.71 10.80
C PRO A 86 15.68 -0.33 10.51
N ALA A 87 15.22 -0.07 9.28
CA ALA A 87 14.59 1.20 8.93
C ALA A 87 13.21 1.35 9.60
N LEU A 88 12.44 0.26 9.69
CA LEU A 88 11.15 0.25 10.38
C LEU A 88 11.32 0.48 11.89
N ALA A 89 12.34 -0.12 12.52
CA ALA A 89 12.68 0.13 13.91
C ALA A 89 13.05 1.61 14.14
N ALA A 90 13.90 2.18 13.28
CA ALA A 90 14.27 3.59 13.38
C ALA A 90 13.06 4.53 13.19
N LEU A 91 12.17 4.21 12.25
CA LEU A 91 10.93 4.95 12.01
C LEU A 91 10.01 4.89 13.24
N HIS A 92 9.81 3.70 13.80
CA HIS A 92 9.03 3.50 15.02
C HIS A 92 9.57 4.28 16.20
N ASP A 93 10.89 4.22 16.43
CA ASP A 93 11.53 4.99 17.50
C ASP A 93 11.38 6.50 17.30
N ALA A 94 11.44 7.00 16.07
CA ALA A 94 11.19 8.41 15.79
C ALA A 94 9.76 8.81 16.17
N VAL A 95 8.76 8.07 15.68
CA VAL A 95 7.34 8.32 16.01
C VAL A 95 7.10 8.27 17.52
N ARG A 96 7.69 7.28 18.20
CA ARG A 96 7.60 7.11 19.66
C ARG A 96 8.23 8.29 20.42
N ARG A 97 9.39 8.79 20.00
CA ARG A 97 10.04 9.96 20.65
C ARG A 97 9.15 11.22 20.62
N HIS A 98 8.33 11.36 19.58
CA HIS A 98 7.36 12.45 19.46
C HIS A 98 6.02 12.16 20.15
N GLY A 99 5.87 11.01 20.81
CA GLY A 99 4.65 10.61 21.50
C GLY A 99 3.49 10.24 20.55
N GLY A 100 3.80 9.92 19.29
CA GLY A 100 2.81 9.54 18.29
C GLY A 100 2.58 8.04 18.17
N THR A 101 1.63 7.67 17.30
CA THR A 101 1.35 6.26 16.94
C THR A 101 1.85 5.93 15.54
N LEU A 102 2.56 4.81 15.38
CA LEU A 102 2.88 4.26 14.06
C LEU A 102 1.74 3.35 13.61
N ILE A 103 1.18 3.62 12.43
CA ILE A 103 0.18 2.78 11.77
C ILE A 103 0.85 2.10 10.58
N VAL A 104 0.85 0.77 10.54
CA VAL A 104 1.45 -0.03 9.47
C VAL A 104 0.39 -0.86 8.77
N ASP A 105 0.13 -0.54 7.50
CA ASP A 105 -0.69 -1.37 6.61
C ASP A 105 0.16 -2.50 6.02
N GLU A 106 -0.05 -3.71 6.54
CA GLU A 106 0.62 -4.95 6.17
C GLU A 106 -0.22 -5.78 5.18
N ILE A 107 -1.22 -5.19 4.50
CA ILE A 107 -2.17 -5.89 3.62
C ILE A 107 -1.52 -6.75 2.52
N TYR A 108 -0.28 -6.47 2.15
CA TYR A 108 0.49 -7.24 1.16
C TYR A 108 1.46 -8.26 1.76
N HIS A 109 1.43 -8.50 3.08
CA HIS A 109 2.17 -9.61 3.69
C HIS A 109 1.80 -10.95 3.04
N GLY A 110 2.81 -11.79 2.84
CA GLY A 110 2.71 -13.02 2.04
C GLY A 110 2.86 -12.81 0.53
N LEU A 111 2.82 -11.57 0.02
CA LEU A 111 3.08 -11.24 -1.38
C LEU A 111 4.42 -10.53 -1.55
N THR A 112 5.50 -11.10 -1.00
CA THR A 112 6.88 -10.63 -1.19
C THR A 112 7.69 -11.57 -2.08
N TYR A 113 8.78 -11.10 -2.68
CA TYR A 113 9.56 -11.85 -3.66
C TYR A 113 11.02 -11.97 -3.21
N GLY A 114 11.39 -13.15 -2.68
CA GLY A 114 12.77 -13.42 -2.27
C GLY A 114 13.22 -12.70 -0.99
N VAL A 115 12.31 -11.99 -0.31
CA VAL A 115 12.54 -11.34 0.98
C VAL A 115 11.40 -11.62 1.95
N ASP A 116 11.71 -11.67 3.24
CA ASP A 116 10.73 -11.78 4.30
C ASP A 116 10.22 -10.40 4.74
N ALA A 117 8.95 -10.33 5.11
CA ALA A 117 8.30 -9.15 5.67
C ALA A 117 7.88 -9.46 7.12
N PRO A 118 8.76 -9.27 8.12
CA PRO A 118 8.34 -9.42 9.50
C PRO A 118 7.31 -8.34 9.85
N THR A 119 6.34 -8.70 10.69
CA THR A 119 5.36 -7.74 11.19
C THR A 119 6.00 -6.65 12.03
N ALA A 120 5.48 -5.43 11.92
CA ALA A 120 5.86 -4.30 12.75
C ALA A 120 5.64 -4.59 14.25
N LEU A 121 4.72 -5.49 14.59
CA LEU A 121 4.50 -5.95 15.98
C LEU A 121 5.73 -6.61 16.61
N ALA A 122 6.73 -7.04 15.81
CA ALA A 122 8.01 -7.51 16.34
C ALA A 122 8.81 -6.40 17.06
N LEU A 123 8.45 -5.13 16.87
CA LEU A 123 9.12 -3.97 17.46
C LEU A 123 8.45 -3.48 18.77
N GLY A 124 7.22 -3.90 19.04
CA GLY A 124 6.50 -3.56 20.27
C GLY A 124 4.98 -3.60 20.15
N ASP A 125 4.32 -3.50 21.30
CA ASP A 125 2.85 -3.54 21.46
C ASP A 125 2.20 -2.14 21.30
N ASP A 126 3.00 -1.11 21.02
CA ASP A 126 2.60 0.29 20.84
C ASP A 126 2.41 0.69 19.36
N ILE A 127 2.27 -0.29 18.47
CA ILE A 127 2.05 -0.11 17.03
C ILE A 127 0.64 -0.55 16.64
N VAL A 128 0.03 0.17 15.72
CA VAL A 128 -1.22 -0.24 15.07
C VAL A 128 -0.91 -0.95 13.74
N VAL A 129 -1.35 -2.20 13.59
CA VAL A 129 -1.18 -2.99 12.37
C VAL A 129 -2.52 -3.33 11.74
N ILE A 130 -2.62 -3.13 10.42
CA ILE A 130 -3.78 -3.51 9.61
C ILE A 130 -3.39 -4.59 8.64
N ASN A 131 -4.25 -5.60 8.47
CA ASN A 131 -4.07 -6.61 7.44
C ASN A 131 -5.43 -7.22 7.01
N SER A 132 -5.44 -8.12 6.03
CA SER A 132 -6.64 -8.54 5.31
C SER A 132 -6.54 -9.90 4.64
N PHE A 133 -7.69 -10.55 4.46
CA PHE A 133 -7.81 -11.71 3.58
C PHE A 133 -7.86 -11.34 2.09
N SER A 134 -7.82 -10.04 1.76
CA SER A 134 -8.09 -9.58 0.40
C SER A 134 -7.01 -9.94 -0.63
N LYS A 135 -5.72 -9.84 -0.27
CA LYS A 135 -4.63 -9.85 -1.26
C LYS A 135 -3.95 -11.21 -1.36
N TYR A 136 -3.17 -11.58 -0.34
CA TYR A 136 -2.49 -12.88 -0.30
C TYR A 136 -3.48 -14.05 -0.40
N PHE A 137 -4.56 -14.00 0.40
CA PHE A 137 -5.58 -15.06 0.40
C PHE A 137 -6.60 -14.97 -0.74
N GLN A 138 -6.51 -13.97 -1.62
CA GLN A 138 -7.41 -13.76 -2.77
C GLN A 138 -8.90 -13.65 -2.44
N MET A 139 -9.25 -13.13 -1.25
CA MET A 139 -10.63 -12.99 -0.79
C MET A 139 -11.15 -11.54 -0.86
N THR A 140 -10.80 -10.78 -1.92
CA THR A 140 -11.20 -9.37 -2.06
C THR A 140 -12.70 -9.15 -1.88
N GLY A 141 -13.53 -9.99 -2.51
CA GLY A 141 -14.99 -9.94 -2.45
C GLY A 141 -15.61 -10.36 -1.11
N TRP A 142 -14.86 -11.03 -0.23
CA TRP A 142 -15.36 -11.52 1.07
C TRP A 142 -15.33 -10.46 2.17
N ARG A 143 -14.62 -9.35 1.92
CA ARG A 143 -14.59 -8.16 2.77
C ARG A 143 -14.12 -8.40 4.21
N LEU A 144 -13.21 -9.36 4.43
CA LEU A 144 -12.65 -9.66 5.76
C LEU A 144 -11.21 -9.17 5.93
N GLY A 145 -10.91 -8.63 7.12
CA GLY A 145 -9.57 -8.21 7.53
C GLY A 145 -9.56 -7.92 9.03
N TRP A 146 -8.40 -7.55 9.57
CA TRP A 146 -8.21 -7.38 11.01
C TRP A 146 -7.33 -6.17 11.33
N LEU A 147 -7.42 -5.76 12.60
CA LEU A 147 -6.69 -4.67 13.22
C LEU A 147 -6.02 -5.22 14.48
N VAL A 148 -4.72 -5.01 14.62
CA VAL A 148 -3.99 -5.20 15.89
C VAL A 148 -3.60 -3.82 16.38
N MET A 149 -3.79 -3.56 17.66
CA MET A 149 -3.63 -2.22 18.24
C MET A 149 -3.24 -2.31 19.72
N PRO A 150 -2.68 -1.23 20.29
CA PRO A 150 -2.42 -1.15 21.72
C PRO A 150 -3.72 -1.37 22.52
N PRO A 151 -3.68 -2.07 23.68
CA PRO A 151 -4.88 -2.35 24.48
C PRO A 151 -5.69 -1.10 24.86
N ALA A 152 -5.02 0.04 25.02
CA ALA A 152 -5.66 1.32 25.33
C ALA A 152 -6.66 1.81 24.25
N LEU A 153 -6.53 1.35 23.00
CA LEU A 153 -7.45 1.71 21.90
C LEU A 153 -8.66 0.78 21.80
N ALA A 154 -8.65 -0.37 22.50
CA ALA A 154 -9.63 -1.43 22.30
C ALA A 154 -11.06 -0.98 22.56
N GLU A 155 -11.33 -0.35 23.70
CA GLU A 155 -12.68 0.10 24.07
C GLU A 155 -13.24 1.13 23.07
N ALA A 156 -12.42 2.07 22.61
CA ALA A 156 -12.83 3.07 21.64
C ALA A 156 -13.15 2.44 20.28
N VAL A 157 -12.28 1.56 19.79
CA VAL A 157 -12.45 0.87 18.51
C VAL A 157 -13.64 -0.09 18.54
N GLU A 158 -13.88 -0.81 19.64
CA GLU A 158 -15.05 -1.68 19.78
C GLU A 158 -16.36 -0.88 19.73
N ARG A 159 -16.44 0.25 20.45
CA ARG A 159 -17.59 1.15 20.39
C ARG A 159 -17.81 1.69 18.98
N LEU A 160 -16.76 2.12 18.30
CA LEU A 160 -16.84 2.57 16.92
C LEU A 160 -17.33 1.44 15.99
N ALA A 161 -16.76 0.25 16.11
CA ALA A 161 -17.12 -0.90 15.28
C ALA A 161 -18.61 -1.28 15.45
N GLN A 162 -19.11 -1.28 16.68
CA GLN A 162 -20.52 -1.55 16.98
C GLN A 162 -21.47 -0.54 16.30
N ASN A 163 -21.08 0.73 16.22
CA ASN A 163 -21.93 1.77 15.65
C ASN A 163 -21.80 1.89 14.12
N VAL A 164 -20.63 1.57 13.55
CA VAL A 164 -20.37 1.74 12.11
C VAL A 164 -20.66 0.45 11.33
N PHE A 165 -20.36 -0.72 11.89
CA PHE A 165 -20.41 -2.00 11.16
C PHE A 165 -21.13 -3.14 11.89
N LEU A 166 -21.36 -3.03 13.20
CA LEU A 166 -21.81 -4.09 14.11
C LEU A 166 -20.82 -5.24 14.24
N ALA A 167 -20.61 -6.00 13.16
CA ALA A 167 -19.69 -7.12 13.10
C ALA A 167 -19.30 -7.45 11.65
N PRO A 168 -18.12 -8.06 11.40
CA PRO A 168 -17.79 -8.59 10.08
C PRO A 168 -18.69 -9.79 9.73
N SER A 169 -18.91 -10.00 8.43
CA SER A 169 -19.71 -11.11 7.89
C SER A 169 -19.32 -12.47 8.50
N THR A 170 -20.24 -13.10 9.23
CA THR A 170 -20.03 -14.43 9.84
C THR A 170 -19.62 -15.48 8.80
N PRO A 171 -20.27 -15.62 7.63
CA PRO A 171 -19.81 -16.54 6.59
C PRO A 171 -18.36 -16.28 6.13
N ALA A 172 -17.94 -15.02 6.03
CA ALA A 172 -16.57 -14.69 5.65
C ALA A 172 -15.56 -15.10 6.73
N GLN A 173 -15.91 -14.95 8.01
CA GLN A 173 -15.07 -15.41 9.12
C GLN A 173 -14.86 -16.93 9.08
N TYR A 174 -15.91 -17.71 8.83
CA TYR A 174 -15.77 -19.17 8.67
C TYR A 174 -14.97 -19.55 7.41
N ALA A 175 -15.20 -18.87 6.28
CA ALA A 175 -14.44 -19.12 5.06
C ALA A 175 -12.94 -18.85 5.25
N ALA A 176 -12.57 -17.83 6.03
CA ALA A 176 -11.18 -17.51 6.32
C ALA A 176 -10.42 -18.62 7.06
N LEU A 177 -11.11 -19.44 7.86
CA LEU A 177 -10.49 -20.60 8.51
C LEU A 177 -9.98 -21.62 7.47
N ALA A 178 -10.64 -21.74 6.32
CA ALA A 178 -10.20 -22.61 5.24
C ALA A 178 -8.90 -22.11 4.57
N ALA A 179 -8.62 -20.81 4.66
CA ALA A 179 -7.43 -20.20 4.06
C ALA A 179 -6.12 -20.69 4.70
N PHE A 180 -6.18 -21.20 5.94
CA PHE A 180 -5.04 -21.72 6.69
C PHE A 180 -4.81 -23.23 6.52
N ARG A 181 -5.63 -23.92 5.73
CA ARG A 181 -5.43 -25.35 5.48
C ARG A 181 -4.16 -25.56 4.63
N PRO A 182 -3.36 -26.62 4.89
CA PRO A 182 -2.11 -26.86 4.17
C PRO A 182 -2.25 -26.86 2.64
N GLU A 183 -3.32 -27.48 2.12
CA GLU A 183 -3.62 -27.53 0.69
C GLU A 183 -3.95 -26.15 0.10
N THR A 184 -4.58 -25.27 0.89
CA THR A 184 -4.88 -23.91 0.44
C THR A 184 -3.62 -23.06 0.45
N LEU A 185 -2.81 -23.13 1.51
CA LEU A 185 -1.53 -22.43 1.59
C LEU A 185 -0.59 -22.82 0.44
N ALA A 186 -0.53 -24.10 0.07
CA ALA A 186 0.26 -24.56 -1.08
C ALA A 186 -0.17 -23.87 -2.39
N VAL A 187 -1.47 -23.69 -2.61
CA VAL A 187 -2.01 -22.96 -3.77
C VAL A 187 -1.67 -21.47 -3.70
N LEU A 188 -1.72 -20.85 -2.51
CA LEU A 188 -1.35 -19.45 -2.33
C LEU A 188 0.14 -19.19 -2.62
N GLU A 189 1.03 -20.09 -2.20
CA GLU A 189 2.46 -19.97 -2.52
C GLU A 189 2.74 -20.15 -4.01
N GLN A 190 2.04 -21.07 -4.70
CA GLN A 190 2.11 -21.17 -6.17
C GLN A 190 1.69 -19.85 -6.84
N ARG A 191 0.61 -19.23 -6.34
CA ARG A 191 0.12 -17.93 -6.85
C ARG A 191 1.07 -16.77 -6.54
N ARG A 192 1.75 -16.79 -5.40
CA ARG A 192 2.81 -15.84 -5.05
C ARG A 192 3.99 -15.96 -6.02
N ALA A 193 4.46 -17.18 -6.31
CA ALA A 193 5.52 -17.42 -7.28
C ALA A 193 5.12 -16.95 -8.70
N GLU A 194 3.86 -17.17 -9.07
CA GLU A 194 3.28 -16.67 -10.31
C GLU A 194 3.30 -15.12 -10.38
N PHE A 195 2.99 -14.41 -9.29
CA PHE A 195 3.11 -12.95 -9.26
C PHE A 195 4.55 -12.47 -9.45
N ARG A 196 5.55 -13.18 -8.91
CA ARG A 196 6.96 -12.88 -9.18
C ARG A 196 7.27 -12.97 -10.68
N ARG A 197 6.84 -14.04 -11.34
CA ARG A 197 7.05 -14.21 -12.79
C ARG A 197 6.40 -13.07 -13.57
N ARG A 198 5.17 -12.68 -13.21
CA ARG A 198 4.44 -11.57 -13.86
C ARG A 198 5.13 -10.22 -13.69
N ARG A 199 5.66 -9.94 -12.48
CA ARG A 199 6.47 -8.75 -12.21
C ARG A 199 7.67 -8.71 -13.15
N ASP A 200 8.46 -9.79 -13.18
CA ASP A 200 9.70 -9.88 -13.95
C ASP A 200 9.42 -9.76 -15.46
N THR A 201 8.38 -10.44 -15.96
CA THR A 201 7.93 -10.35 -17.35
C THR A 201 7.53 -8.92 -17.70
N LEU A 202 6.67 -8.28 -16.90
CA LEU A 202 6.17 -6.95 -17.23
C LEU A 202 7.27 -5.89 -17.16
N MET A 203 8.17 -5.95 -16.18
CA MET A 203 9.33 -5.05 -16.11
C MET A 203 10.22 -5.19 -17.35
N SER A 204 10.53 -6.43 -17.75
CA SER A 204 11.35 -6.71 -18.95
C SER A 204 10.71 -6.21 -20.24
N LEU A 205 9.38 -6.29 -20.36
CA LEU A 205 8.64 -5.81 -21.52
C LEU A 205 8.54 -4.28 -21.60
N LEU A 206 8.39 -3.61 -20.46
CA LEU A 206 8.16 -2.15 -20.41
C LEU A 206 9.45 -1.33 -20.41
N ALA A 207 10.55 -1.84 -19.85
CA ALA A 207 11.82 -1.10 -19.79
C ALA A 207 12.33 -0.66 -21.18
N PRO A 208 12.33 -1.51 -22.23
CA PRO A 208 12.71 -1.08 -23.59
C PRO A 208 11.77 -0.05 -24.21
N LEU A 209 10.54 0.08 -23.69
CA LEU A 209 9.55 1.06 -24.13
C LEU A 209 9.68 2.41 -23.40
N GLY A 210 10.74 2.61 -22.61
CA GLY A 210 11.02 3.89 -21.93
C GLY A 210 10.36 4.05 -20.55
N PHE A 211 9.74 3.01 -20.00
CA PHE A 211 9.31 3.00 -18.60
C PHE A 211 10.53 2.74 -17.70
N ALA A 212 10.85 3.68 -16.81
CA ALA A 212 11.96 3.53 -15.88
C ALA A 212 11.47 3.11 -14.50
N PHE A 213 12.16 2.15 -13.87
CA PHE A 213 11.86 1.67 -12.53
C PHE A 213 13.00 2.03 -11.60
N ALA A 214 12.74 2.91 -10.62
CA ALA A 214 13.78 3.33 -9.69
C ALA A 214 14.12 2.26 -8.63
N THR A 215 13.17 1.35 -8.37
CA THR A 215 13.34 0.21 -7.47
C THR A 215 12.64 -1.01 -8.05
N GLU A 216 13.27 -2.18 -7.95
CA GLU A 216 12.58 -3.45 -8.14
C GLU A 216 11.59 -3.68 -6.98
N PRO A 217 10.29 -3.94 -7.24
CA PRO A 217 9.31 -4.18 -6.19
C PRO A 217 9.64 -5.43 -5.36
N ASP A 218 9.73 -5.26 -4.05
CA ASP A 218 9.94 -6.36 -3.10
C ASP A 218 8.66 -7.18 -2.89
N GLY A 219 7.49 -6.58 -3.13
CA GLY A 219 6.20 -7.20 -2.91
C GLY A 219 5.01 -6.48 -3.54
N ALA A 220 3.82 -6.73 -2.99
CA ALA A 220 2.54 -6.30 -3.56
C ALA A 220 2.35 -6.83 -5.00
N PHE A 221 1.64 -6.10 -5.86
CA PHE A 221 1.49 -6.48 -7.27
C PHE A 221 1.47 -5.28 -8.22
N TYR A 222 2.30 -4.28 -7.94
CA TYR A 222 2.35 -3.02 -8.68
C TYR A 222 3.77 -2.68 -9.12
N LEU A 223 3.87 -2.09 -10.31
CA LEU A 223 5.03 -1.34 -10.75
C LEU A 223 4.69 0.14 -10.66
N TYR A 224 5.58 0.94 -10.08
CA TYR A 224 5.51 2.39 -10.14
C TYR A 224 6.65 2.88 -11.03
N ALA A 225 6.28 3.35 -12.22
CA ALA A 225 7.22 3.64 -13.30
C ALA A 225 7.29 5.13 -13.56
N ASP A 226 8.51 5.65 -13.70
CA ASP A 226 8.77 6.97 -14.26
C ASP A 226 8.60 6.88 -15.79
N VAL A 227 7.75 7.75 -16.33
CA VAL A 227 7.41 7.87 -17.75
C VAL A 227 7.85 9.21 -18.35
N SER A 228 8.74 9.95 -17.67
CA SER A 228 9.24 11.26 -18.12
C SER A 228 9.96 11.20 -19.48
N ALA A 229 10.44 10.02 -19.88
CA ALA A 229 11.01 9.79 -21.20
C ALA A 229 9.95 9.65 -22.33
N LEU A 230 8.68 9.47 -21.96
CA LEU A 230 7.56 9.20 -22.87
C LEU A 230 6.57 10.36 -22.93
N THR A 231 6.46 11.12 -21.85
CA THR A 231 5.47 12.20 -21.70
C THR A 231 5.88 13.16 -20.58
N ASP A 232 5.35 14.37 -20.63
CA ASP A 232 5.34 15.37 -19.55
C ASP A 232 4.00 15.41 -18.80
N ASP A 233 3.02 14.58 -19.20
CA ASP A 233 1.70 14.48 -18.58
C ASP A 233 1.26 13.01 -18.47
N SER A 234 1.57 12.37 -17.34
CA SER A 234 1.15 10.98 -17.07
C SER A 234 -0.36 10.75 -17.17
N PHE A 235 -1.19 11.77 -16.91
CA PHE A 235 -2.64 11.65 -16.99
C PHE A 235 -3.10 11.54 -18.44
N ALA A 236 -2.70 12.50 -19.29
CA ALA A 236 -2.99 12.46 -20.71
C ALA A 236 -2.41 11.19 -21.38
N PHE A 237 -1.23 10.75 -20.94
CA PHE A 237 -0.66 9.49 -21.39
C PHE A 237 -1.50 8.26 -21.02
N CYS A 238 -2.03 8.18 -19.79
CA CYS A 238 -2.95 7.13 -19.39
C CYS A 238 -4.23 7.13 -20.25
N GLU A 239 -4.80 8.31 -20.53
CA GLU A 239 -5.98 8.44 -21.40
C GLU A 239 -5.71 8.02 -22.85
N ARG A 240 -4.53 8.37 -23.37
CA ARG A 240 -4.06 7.95 -24.70
C ARG A 240 -3.93 6.44 -24.80
N LEU A 241 -3.29 5.79 -23.82
CA LEU A 241 -3.18 4.33 -23.79
C LEU A 241 -4.55 3.65 -23.67
N LEU A 242 -5.46 4.22 -22.88
CA LEU A 242 -6.81 3.68 -22.76
C LEU A 242 -7.59 3.77 -24.08
N SER A 243 -7.52 4.92 -24.76
CA SER A 243 -8.29 5.19 -25.99
C SER A 243 -7.71 4.51 -27.22
N GLN A 244 -6.38 4.48 -27.38
CA GLN A 244 -5.71 4.00 -28.58
C GLN A 244 -5.18 2.57 -28.45
N ALA A 245 -4.64 2.21 -27.27
CA ALA A 245 -4.11 0.87 -27.01
C ALA A 245 -5.12 -0.05 -26.28
N HIS A 246 -6.24 0.49 -25.79
CA HIS A 246 -7.16 -0.23 -24.90
C HIS A 246 -6.46 -0.83 -23.67
N VAL A 247 -5.45 -0.12 -23.14
CA VAL A 247 -4.71 -0.49 -21.94
C VAL A 247 -4.95 0.55 -20.86
N ALA A 248 -5.53 0.11 -19.73
CA ALA A 248 -5.76 0.95 -18.57
C ALA A 248 -4.59 0.83 -17.59
N ILE A 249 -3.92 1.96 -17.33
CA ILE A 249 -2.94 2.13 -16.26
C ILE A 249 -3.37 3.31 -15.36
N THR A 250 -2.75 3.48 -14.19
CA THR A 250 -3.17 4.51 -13.23
C THR A 250 -2.16 5.67 -13.18
N PRO A 251 -2.58 6.93 -13.32
CA PRO A 251 -1.68 8.08 -13.28
C PRO A 251 -1.14 8.36 -11.87
N GLY A 252 0.02 8.99 -11.78
CA GLY A 252 0.70 9.29 -10.51
C GLY A 252 -0.11 10.17 -9.57
N ARG A 253 -0.91 11.10 -10.12
CA ARG A 253 -1.79 12.01 -9.36
C ARG A 253 -2.80 11.33 -8.45
N ASP A 254 -3.13 10.07 -8.72
CA ASP A 254 -4.03 9.32 -7.84
C ASP A 254 -3.34 8.98 -6.52
N PHE A 255 -2.02 8.84 -6.49
CA PHE A 255 -1.24 8.38 -5.33
C PHE A 255 -0.62 9.51 -4.53
N GLY A 256 -0.56 10.71 -5.10
CA GLY A 256 0.31 11.74 -4.57
C GLY A 256 0.19 13.07 -5.27
N SER A 257 0.87 14.05 -4.70
CA SER A 257 1.03 15.42 -5.21
C SER A 257 2.50 15.75 -5.53
N HIS A 258 3.43 14.89 -5.14
CA HIS A 258 4.84 15.04 -5.46
C HIS A 258 5.14 14.44 -6.85
N GLU A 259 5.42 15.32 -7.82
CA GLU A 259 5.74 14.99 -9.21
C GLU A 259 4.76 14.01 -9.89
N PRO A 260 3.43 14.19 -9.72
CA PRO A 260 2.42 13.21 -10.16
C PRO A 260 2.39 13.01 -11.68
N GLU A 261 2.83 14.00 -12.45
CA GLU A 261 2.95 13.98 -13.91
C GLU A 261 4.04 13.04 -14.43
N ARG A 262 5.02 12.67 -13.59
CA ARG A 262 6.15 11.82 -13.99
C ARG A 262 5.86 10.34 -13.89
N TYR A 263 4.91 9.94 -13.07
CA TYR A 263 4.75 8.53 -12.69
C TYR A 263 3.43 7.92 -13.11
N VAL A 264 3.45 6.60 -13.33
CA VAL A 264 2.26 5.76 -13.49
C VAL A 264 2.38 4.49 -12.65
N ARG A 265 1.25 3.96 -12.18
CA ARG A 265 1.16 2.64 -11.54
C ARG A 265 0.52 1.63 -12.48
N ILE A 266 1.17 0.47 -12.62
CA ILE A 266 0.71 -0.65 -13.43
C ILE A 266 0.57 -1.90 -12.55
N ALA A 267 -0.60 -2.52 -12.56
CA ALA A 267 -0.86 -3.75 -11.79
C ALA A 267 -0.60 -4.99 -12.65
N TYR A 268 0.15 -5.96 -12.13
CA TYR A 268 0.44 -7.23 -12.83
C TYR A 268 -0.45 -8.39 -12.33
N THR A 269 -1.76 -8.14 -12.25
CA THR A 269 -2.74 -9.09 -11.69
C THR A 269 -3.39 -10.02 -12.71
N THR A 270 -3.02 -9.91 -13.99
CA THR A 270 -3.46 -10.80 -15.07
C THR A 270 -2.33 -11.77 -15.47
N ASP A 271 -2.62 -12.74 -16.33
CA ASP A 271 -1.64 -13.72 -16.80
C ASP A 271 -0.57 -13.09 -17.72
N CYS A 272 0.59 -13.76 -17.85
CA CYS A 272 1.71 -13.27 -18.66
C CYS A 272 1.32 -12.99 -20.12
N ARG A 273 0.44 -13.79 -20.72
CA ARG A 273 -0.02 -13.58 -22.11
C ARG A 273 -0.75 -12.25 -22.25
N ARG A 274 -1.59 -11.89 -21.29
CA ARG A 274 -2.27 -10.58 -21.25
C ARG A 274 -1.31 -9.42 -20.99
N LEU A 275 -0.25 -9.64 -20.21
CA LEU A 275 0.80 -8.64 -19.98
C LEU A 275 1.64 -8.40 -21.25
N GLU A 276 1.99 -9.47 -21.98
CA GLU A 276 2.66 -9.41 -23.28
C GLU A 276 1.80 -8.69 -24.32
N GLU A 277 0.50 -9.02 -24.40
CA GLU A 277 -0.46 -8.34 -25.25
C GLU A 277 -0.55 -6.84 -24.93
N ALA A 278 -0.62 -6.48 -23.64
CA ALA A 278 -0.68 -5.08 -23.22
C ALA A 278 0.60 -4.32 -23.58
N ALA A 279 1.78 -4.91 -23.36
CA ALA A 279 3.05 -4.29 -23.73
C ALA A 279 3.16 -4.09 -25.25
N GLY A 280 2.73 -5.06 -26.06
CA GLY A 280 2.69 -4.92 -27.52
C GLY A 280 1.76 -3.80 -27.99
N ARG A 281 0.61 -3.63 -27.34
CA ARG A 281 -0.33 -2.53 -27.64
C ARG A 281 0.23 -1.17 -27.23
N ILE A 282 0.88 -1.07 -26.07
CA ILE A 282 1.59 0.14 -25.65
C ILE A 282 2.65 0.50 -26.71
N ALA A 283 3.48 -0.46 -27.12
CA ALA A 283 4.51 -0.26 -28.13
C ALA A 283 3.97 0.23 -29.48
N SER A 284 2.77 -0.18 -29.89
CA SER A 284 2.14 0.31 -31.13
C SER A 284 1.63 1.76 -31.07
N VAL A 285 1.50 2.31 -29.86
CA VAL A 285 1.03 3.68 -29.64
C VAL A 285 2.18 4.61 -29.29
N LEU A 286 3.30 4.12 -28.75
CA LEU A 286 4.50 4.96 -28.55
C LEU A 286 5.12 5.38 -29.89
#